data_AF-A0A068QZN1-F1
#
_entry.id   AF-A0A068QZN1-F1
#
_cell.length_a   1.000
_cell.length_b   1.000
_cell.length_c   1.000
_cell.angle_alpha   90.00
_cell.angle_beta   90.00
_cell.angle_gamma   90.00
#
_symmetry.space_group_name_H-M   'P 1'
#
loop_
_entity.id
_entity.type
_entity.pdbx_description
1 polymer ?
#
loop_
_entity_poly.entity_id
_entity_poly.type
_entity_poly.pdbx_seq_one_letter_code
_entity_poly.pdbx_strand_id
1 'polypeptide(L)'
;MPIITSIPRNERRQMKKAIQKTRDKNYARRLTALLMLHEGSTVSHVSRTLHCSRSSVNRWVNWLTLYGLEGLKSLPAGRPAIWNLAPLLSVISFLLQHSPQHLGYLRSRWSLELITLKINEILNISLLSKYTLSLLLSGGHRLAKGGANLKIT
;
A
#
# COMPACT_ATOMS: atom_id res chain seq x y z
N MET A 1 -11.66 -16.61 -30.83
CA MET A 1 -10.47 -16.79 -29.96
C MET A 1 -10.68 -16.01 -28.68
N PRO A 2 -10.41 -16.59 -27.48
CA PRO A 2 -10.48 -15.83 -26.24
C PRO A 2 -9.40 -14.73 -26.23
N ILE A 3 -9.79 -13.52 -25.84
CA ILE A 3 -8.92 -12.34 -25.82
C ILE A 3 -7.95 -12.39 -24.62
N ILE A 4 -8.28 -13.17 -23.59
CA ILE A 4 -7.46 -13.34 -22.38
C ILE A 4 -6.80 -14.72 -22.41
N THR A 5 -5.59 -14.81 -21.85
CA THR A 5 -4.94 -16.07 -21.48
C THR A 5 -5.88 -16.98 -20.67
N SER A 6 -5.71 -18.30 -20.82
CA SER A 6 -6.58 -19.30 -20.20
C SER A 6 -6.57 -19.18 -18.67
N ILE A 7 -7.64 -18.61 -18.10
CA ILE A 7 -7.85 -18.53 -16.64
C ILE A 7 -8.07 -19.96 -16.12
N PRO A 8 -7.26 -20.49 -15.17
CA PRO A 8 -7.40 -21.87 -14.72
C PRO A 8 -8.76 -22.13 -14.04
N ARG A 9 -9.24 -23.39 -14.11
CA ARG A 9 -10.58 -23.79 -13.62
C ARG A 9 -10.82 -23.42 -12.15
N ASN A 10 -9.77 -23.52 -11.32
CA ASN A 10 -9.84 -23.20 -9.89
C ASN A 10 -10.09 -21.71 -9.66
N GLU A 11 -9.36 -20.83 -10.36
CA GLU A 11 -9.57 -19.38 -10.29
C GLU A 11 -10.98 -19.01 -10.76
N ARG A 12 -11.46 -19.59 -11.88
CA ARG A 12 -12.84 -19.34 -12.33
C ARG A 12 -13.88 -19.69 -11.27
N ARG A 13 -13.69 -20.81 -10.56
CA ARG A 13 -14.57 -21.21 -9.46
C ARG A 13 -14.48 -20.23 -8.28
N GLN A 14 -13.28 -19.75 -7.94
CA GLN A 14 -13.09 -18.73 -6.91
C GLN A 14 -13.77 -17.41 -7.29
N MET A 15 -13.62 -16.95 -8.54
CA MET A 15 -14.28 -15.74 -9.04
C MET A 15 -15.80 -15.85 -8.95
N LYS A 16 -16.39 -16.96 -9.40
CA LYS A 16 -17.84 -17.21 -9.30
C LYS A 16 -18.32 -17.17 -7.85
N LYS A 17 -17.60 -17.79 -6.93
CA LYS A 17 -17.89 -17.71 -5.48
C LYS A 17 -17.76 -16.29 -4.93
N ALA A 18 -16.73 -15.56 -5.36
CA ALA A 18 -16.49 -14.18 -4.91
C ALA A 18 -17.59 -13.22 -5.38
N ILE A 19 -18.06 -13.36 -6.63
CA ILE A 19 -19.18 -12.57 -7.16
C ILE A 19 -20.44 -12.75 -6.31
N GLN A 20 -20.75 -13.98 -5.89
CA GLN A 20 -21.95 -14.27 -5.09
C GLN A 20 -21.85 -13.76 -3.65
N LYS A 21 -20.64 -13.67 -3.09
CA LYS A 21 -20.41 -13.34 -1.67
C LYS A 21 -20.05 -11.88 -1.43
N THR A 22 -19.46 -11.19 -2.41
CA THR A 22 -18.88 -9.87 -2.18
C THR A 22 -19.96 -8.80 -2.08
N ARG A 23 -19.77 -7.85 -1.15
CA ARG A 23 -20.57 -6.62 -1.06
C ARG A 23 -20.07 -5.53 -2.02
N ASP A 24 -18.84 -5.65 -2.50
CA ASP A 24 -18.26 -4.69 -3.44
C ASP A 24 -18.76 -4.93 -4.87
N LYS A 25 -19.69 -4.07 -5.29
CA LYS A 25 -20.29 -4.09 -6.63
C LYS A 25 -19.27 -3.91 -7.74
N ASN A 26 -18.23 -3.09 -7.53
CA ASN A 26 -17.20 -2.87 -8.53
C ASN A 26 -16.32 -4.10 -8.69
N TYR A 27 -15.97 -4.76 -7.59
CA TYR A 27 -15.22 -6.02 -7.64
C TYR A 27 -16.02 -7.11 -8.36
N ALA A 28 -17.30 -7.30 -8.01
CA ALA A 28 -18.18 -8.24 -8.71
C ALA A 28 -18.23 -7.95 -10.22
N ARG A 29 -18.41 -6.68 -10.61
CA ARG A 29 -18.46 -6.26 -12.03
C ARG A 29 -17.17 -6.58 -12.79
N ARG A 30 -16.00 -6.37 -12.18
CA ARG A 30 -14.69 -6.70 -12.78
C ARG A 30 -14.56 -8.21 -13.01
N LEU A 31 -14.93 -9.02 -12.02
CA LEU A 31 -14.87 -10.47 -12.11
C LEU A 31 -15.82 -11.01 -13.20
N THR A 32 -17.05 -10.48 -13.27
CA THR A 32 -18.01 -10.85 -14.33
C THR A 32 -17.45 -10.53 -15.72
N ALA A 33 -16.84 -9.36 -15.90
CA ALA A 33 -16.22 -8.97 -17.17
C ALA A 33 -15.17 -9.99 -17.64
N LEU A 34 -14.28 -10.39 -16.72
CA LEU A 34 -13.20 -11.34 -17.02
C LEU A 34 -13.73 -12.74 -17.32
N LEU A 35 -14.79 -13.19 -16.63
CA LEU A 35 -15.45 -14.47 -16.94
C LEU A 35 -16.11 -14.44 -18.33
N MET A 36 -16.81 -13.36 -18.69
CA MET A 36 -17.41 -13.22 -20.02
C MET A 36 -16.36 -13.26 -21.14
N LEU A 37 -15.22 -12.59 -20.93
CA LEU A 37 -14.11 -12.60 -21.89
C LEU A 37 -13.48 -14.00 -22.04
N HIS A 38 -13.35 -14.73 -20.93
CA HIS A 38 -12.91 -16.12 -20.94
C HIS A 38 -13.90 -17.03 -21.69
N GLU A 39 -15.20 -16.78 -21.58
CA GLU A 39 -16.26 -17.50 -22.31
C GLU A 39 -16.31 -17.15 -23.82
N GLY A 40 -15.44 -16.25 -24.29
CA GLY A 40 -15.31 -15.89 -25.70
C GLY A 40 -16.00 -14.59 -26.11
N SER A 41 -16.59 -13.85 -25.15
CA SER A 41 -17.15 -12.53 -25.43
C SER A 41 -16.08 -11.55 -25.90
N THR A 42 -16.45 -10.64 -26.79
CA THR A 42 -15.55 -9.55 -27.20
C THR A 42 -15.53 -8.42 -26.16
N VAL A 43 -14.44 -7.67 -26.09
CA VAL A 43 -14.33 -6.47 -25.23
C VAL A 43 -15.48 -5.48 -25.49
N SER A 44 -15.87 -5.31 -26.76
CA SER A 44 -16.99 -4.45 -27.13
C SER A 44 -18.34 -4.97 -26.62
N HIS A 45 -18.56 -6.29 -26.64
CA HIS A 45 -19.77 -6.89 -26.08
C HIS A 45 -19.82 -6.69 -24.57
N VAL A 46 -18.75 -7.04 -23.86
CA VAL A 46 -18.64 -6.89 -22.39
C VAL A 46 -18.84 -5.45 -21.95
N SER A 47 -18.23 -4.50 -22.67
CA SER A 47 -18.38 -3.05 -22.42
C SER A 47 -19.84 -2.59 -22.49
N ARG A 48 -20.60 -3.07 -23.48
CA ARG A 48 -22.03 -2.75 -23.60
C ARG A 48 -22.86 -3.43 -22.51
N THR A 49 -22.62 -4.71 -22.25
CA THR A 49 -23.38 -5.50 -21.26
C THR A 49 -23.19 -4.98 -19.83
N LEU A 50 -21.97 -4.54 -19.48
CA LEU A 50 -21.65 -4.05 -18.14
C LEU A 50 -21.68 -2.52 -18.00
N HIS A 51 -22.16 -1.83 -19.04
CA HIS A 51 -22.23 -0.36 -19.12
C HIS A 51 -20.93 0.32 -18.65
N CYS A 52 -19.79 -0.12 -19.20
CA CYS A 52 -18.47 0.40 -18.90
C CYS A 52 -17.71 0.72 -20.19
N SER A 53 -16.66 1.53 -20.12
CA SER A 53 -15.83 1.82 -21.29
C SER A 53 -14.95 0.62 -21.67
N ARG A 54 -14.65 0.47 -22.97
CA ARG A 54 -13.69 -0.55 -23.47
C ARG A 54 -12.33 -0.45 -22.76
N SER A 55 -11.89 0.78 -22.47
CA SER A 55 -10.64 1.06 -21.72
C SER A 55 -10.66 0.50 -20.29
N SER A 56 -11.83 0.47 -19.64
CA SER A 56 -11.97 -0.12 -18.30
C SER A 56 -11.78 -1.63 -18.35
N VAL A 57 -12.38 -2.28 -19.35
CA VAL A 57 -12.25 -3.72 -19.55
C VAL A 57 -10.80 -4.11 -19.79
N ASN A 58 -10.11 -3.40 -20.70
CA ASN A 58 -8.69 -3.63 -20.98
C ASN A 58 -7.82 -3.42 -19.72
N ARG A 59 -8.13 -2.41 -18.91
CA ARG A 59 -7.43 -2.18 -17.63
C ARG A 59 -7.60 -3.36 -16.66
N TRP A 60 -8.80 -3.93 -16.57
CA TRP A 60 -9.04 -5.10 -15.69
C TRP A 60 -8.31 -6.35 -16.17
N VAL A 61 -8.22 -6.56 -17.49
CA VAL A 61 -7.39 -7.62 -18.07
C VAL A 61 -5.93 -7.42 -17.66
N ASN A 62 -5.39 -6.22 -17.83
CA ASN A 62 -4.01 -5.90 -17.43
C ASN A 62 -3.77 -6.11 -15.93
N TRP A 63 -4.73 -5.74 -15.07
CA TRP A 63 -4.62 -5.98 -13.63
C TRP A 63 -4.59 -7.46 -13.29
N LEU A 64 -5.41 -8.28 -13.95
CA LEU A 64 -5.38 -9.73 -13.76
C LEU A 64 -4.02 -10.31 -14.19
N THR A 65 -3.48 -9.85 -15.33
CA THR A 65 -2.18 -10.34 -15.84
C THR A 65 -1.01 -9.94 -14.94
N LEU A 66 -1.02 -8.73 -14.38
CA LEU A 66 0.10 -8.21 -13.58
C LEU A 66 0.04 -8.64 -12.10
N TYR A 67 -1.15 -8.70 -11.53
CA TYR A 67 -1.34 -8.80 -10.07
C TYR A 67 -2.28 -9.95 -9.66
N GLY A 68 -2.76 -10.75 -10.62
CA GLY A 68 -3.71 -11.82 -10.36
C GLY A 68 -5.05 -11.33 -9.80
N LEU A 69 -5.75 -12.19 -9.06
CA LEU A 69 -7.04 -11.87 -8.46
C LEU A 69 -6.96 -10.78 -7.37
N GLU A 70 -5.81 -10.66 -6.68
CA GLU A 70 -5.63 -9.67 -5.62
C GLU A 70 -5.66 -8.24 -6.15
N GLY A 71 -5.09 -7.99 -7.34
CA GLY A 71 -5.11 -6.67 -7.98
C GLY A 71 -6.48 -6.20 -8.45
N LEU A 72 -7.49 -7.09 -8.45
CA LEU A 72 -8.86 -6.73 -8.84
C LEU A 72 -9.69 -6.19 -7.67
N LYS A 73 -9.28 -6.45 -6.42
CA LYS A 73 -9.98 -5.98 -5.22
C LYS A 73 -9.96 -4.45 -5.17
N SER A 74 -11.06 -3.84 -4.74
CA SER A 74 -11.07 -2.39 -4.56
C SER A 74 -10.27 -2.00 -3.32
N LEU A 75 -9.50 -0.94 -3.46
CA LEU A 75 -8.89 -0.27 -2.33
C LEU A 75 -9.97 0.42 -1.49
N PRO A 76 -9.76 0.56 -0.17
CA PRO A 76 -10.65 1.34 0.68
C PRO A 76 -10.79 2.77 0.13
N ALA A 77 -12.00 3.31 0.22
CA ALA A 77 -12.26 4.67 -0.25
C ALA A 77 -11.53 5.70 0.61
N GLY A 78 -10.92 6.70 -0.04
CA GLY A 78 -10.24 7.81 0.61
C GLY A 78 -8.72 7.65 0.69
N ARG A 79 -8.06 8.71 1.15
CA ARG A 79 -6.63 8.67 1.47
C ARG A 79 -6.45 7.77 2.70
N PRO A 80 -5.50 6.83 2.71
CA PRO A 80 -5.18 6.12 3.94
C PRO A 80 -4.89 7.14 5.05
N ALA A 81 -5.59 7.02 6.18
CA ALA A 81 -5.48 7.96 7.29
C ALA A 81 -4.07 7.98 7.91
N ILE A 82 -3.30 6.92 7.68
CA ILE A 82 -2.00 6.69 8.27
C ILE A 82 -1.03 6.45 7.11
N TRP A 83 0.05 7.22 7.07
CA TRP A 83 1.18 6.89 6.19
C TRP A 83 1.66 5.48 6.52
N ASN A 84 2.05 4.69 5.51
CA ASN A 84 2.71 3.42 5.79
C ASN A 84 4.12 3.73 6.32
N LEU A 85 4.19 3.87 7.64
CA LEU A 85 5.38 4.26 8.39
C LEU A 85 6.29 3.06 8.69
N ALA A 86 5.86 1.83 8.37
CA ALA A 86 6.63 0.62 8.65
C ALA A 86 8.05 0.64 8.06
N PRO A 87 8.29 1.12 6.82
CA PRO A 87 9.65 1.23 6.28
C PRO A 87 10.54 2.24 7.00
N LEU A 88 9.94 3.23 7.67
CA LEU A 88 10.68 4.27 8.40
C LEU A 88 11.09 3.83 9.81
N LEU A 89 10.43 2.80 10.37
CA LEU A 89 10.76 2.29 11.69
C LEU A 89 12.19 1.72 11.75
N SER A 90 12.63 1.00 10.71
CA SER A 90 14.00 0.48 10.65
C SER A 90 15.05 1.59 10.63
N VAL A 91 14.79 2.67 9.88
CA VAL A 91 15.65 3.85 9.81
C VAL A 91 15.72 4.56 11.17
N ILE A 92 14.59 4.69 11.87
CA ILE A 92 14.55 5.29 13.21
C ILE A 92 15.31 4.44 14.22
N SER A 93 15.10 3.13 14.22
CA SER A 93 15.82 2.22 15.12
C SER A 93 17.33 2.29 14.90
N PHE A 94 17.77 2.35 13.64
CA PHE A 94 19.18 2.55 13.31
C PHE A 94 19.71 3.89 13.82
N LEU A 95 18.98 4.99 13.60
CA LEU A 95 19.38 6.32 14.10
C LEU A 95 19.48 6.36 15.63
N LEU A 96 18.56 5.69 16.34
CA LEU A 96 18.58 5.63 17.80
C LEU A 96 19.73 4.78 18.37
N GLN A 97 20.29 3.85 17.59
CA GLN A 97 21.48 3.07 17.99
C GLN A 97 22.77 3.91 17.95
N HIS A 98 22.77 5.03 17.21
CA HIS A 98 23.91 5.93 17.09
C HIS A 98 23.68 7.24 17.85
N SER A 99 24.73 7.78 18.47
CA SER A 99 24.65 9.13 19.04
C SER A 99 24.64 10.16 17.91
N PRO A 100 23.93 11.31 18.05
CA PRO A 100 23.92 12.35 17.02
C PRO A 100 25.32 12.92 16.75
N GLN A 101 26.24 12.82 17.70
CA GLN A 101 27.63 13.25 17.56
C GLN A 101 28.41 12.43 16.53
N HIS A 102 28.15 11.12 16.44
CA HIS A 102 28.74 10.28 15.39
C HIS A 102 28.28 10.65 13.98
N LEU A 103 27.16 11.38 13.87
CA LEU A 103 26.60 11.87 12.62
C LEU A 103 26.96 13.33 12.33
N GLY A 104 27.89 13.91 13.11
CA GLY A 104 28.40 15.27 12.90
C GLY A 104 27.57 16.38 13.58
N TYR A 105 26.60 16.05 14.42
CA TYR A 105 25.83 17.06 15.17
C TYR A 105 26.50 17.43 16.49
N LEU A 106 26.51 18.72 16.83
CA LEU A 106 27.05 19.22 18.11
C LEU A 106 26.27 18.72 19.34
N ARG A 107 25.03 18.30 19.15
CA ARG A 107 24.14 17.87 20.24
C ARG A 107 24.42 16.43 20.64
N SER A 108 24.48 16.18 21.94
CA SER A 108 24.64 14.83 22.51
C SER A 108 23.36 13.99 22.53
N ARG A 109 22.20 14.61 22.27
CA ARG A 109 20.87 13.96 22.39
C ARG A 109 20.03 14.17 21.14
N TRP A 110 19.30 13.13 20.76
CA TRP A 110 18.28 13.22 19.73
C TRP A 110 17.11 14.11 20.18
N SER A 111 16.81 15.15 19.40
CA SER A 111 15.53 15.85 19.48
C SER A 111 14.64 15.39 18.33
N LEU A 112 13.32 15.56 18.50
CA LEU A 112 12.34 15.20 17.48
C LEU A 112 12.61 15.93 16.15
N GLU A 113 13.00 17.20 16.22
CA GLU A 113 13.37 18.02 15.07
C GLU A 113 14.64 17.52 14.38
N LEU A 114 15.65 17.11 15.16
CA LEU A 114 16.93 16.63 14.62
C LEU A 114 16.77 15.27 13.94
N ILE A 115 15.94 14.37 14.51
CA ILE A 115 15.53 13.12 13.85
C ILE A 115 14.80 13.44 12.54
N THR A 116 13.83 14.36 12.58
CA THR A 116 13.05 14.74 11.39
C THR A 116 13.94 15.28 10.28
N LEU A 117 14.86 16.18 10.61
CA LEU A 117 15.82 16.75 9.66
C LEU A 117 16.68 15.66 9.03
N LYS A 118 17.22 14.74 9.83
CA LYS A 118 18.09 13.68 9.30
C LYS A 118 17.33 12.66 8.44
N ILE A 119 16.10 12.32 8.80
CA ILE A 119 15.24 11.46 7.97
C ILE A 119 14.90 12.15 6.65
N ASN A 120 14.58 13.43 6.68
CA ASN A 120 14.30 14.21 5.49
C ASN A 120 15.51 14.28 4.55
N GLU A 121 16.72 14.42 5.10
CA GLU A 121 17.98 14.40 4.37
C GLU A 121 18.27 13.04 3.72
N ILE A 122 18.10 11.94 4.47
CA ILE A 122 18.41 10.58 3.97
C ILE A 122 17.43 10.15 2.89
N LEU A 123 16.14 10.49 3.05
CA LEU A 123 15.08 9.98 2.19
C LEU A 123 14.60 10.98 1.13
N ASN A 124 15.12 12.22 1.14
CA ASN A 124 14.63 13.32 0.30
C ASN A 124 13.11 13.53 0.42
N ILE A 125 12.59 13.52 1.65
CA ILE A 125 11.16 13.71 1.96
C ILE A 125 11.00 14.97 2.83
N SER A 126 9.84 15.64 2.75
CA SER A 126 9.47 16.74 3.65
C SER A 126 8.52 16.26 4.77
N LEU A 127 9.04 15.58 5.80
CA LEU A 127 8.26 15.21 6.98
C LEU A 127 8.18 16.36 7.97
N LEU A 128 7.00 16.58 8.54
CA LEU A 128 6.83 17.40 9.74
C LEU A 128 7.16 16.60 11.00
N SER A 129 7.67 17.28 12.03
CA SER A 129 8.03 16.70 13.33
C SER A 129 6.90 15.89 13.97
N LYS A 130 5.64 16.32 13.80
CA LYS A 130 4.44 15.59 14.26
C LYS A 130 4.37 14.12 13.78
N TYR A 131 4.83 13.84 12.57
CA TYR A 131 4.82 12.49 12.02
C TYR A 131 5.93 11.62 12.62
N THR A 132 7.09 12.20 12.92
CA THR A 132 8.18 11.49 13.64
C THR A 132 7.80 11.13 15.08
N LEU A 133 6.96 11.94 15.74
CA LEU A 133 6.42 11.60 17.06
C LEU A 133 5.47 10.41 16.97
N SER A 134 4.56 10.42 15.98
CA SER A 134 3.68 9.28 15.72
C SER A 134 4.45 8.00 15.39
N LEU A 135 5.56 8.11 14.64
CA LEU A 135 6.49 7.03 14.32
C LEU A 135 7.13 6.44 15.59
N LEU A 136 7.73 7.29 16.43
CA LEU A 136 8.36 6.88 17.69
C LEU A 136 7.38 6.17 18.62
N LEU A 137 6.16 6.72 18.77
CA LEU A 137 5.11 6.11 19.59
C LEU A 137 4.64 4.76 19.02
N SER A 138 4.53 4.64 17.70
CA SER A 138 4.16 3.37 17.06
C SER A 138 5.23 2.28 17.18
N GLY A 139 6.51 2.68 17.29
CA GLY A 139 7.65 1.79 17.54
C GLY A 139 7.97 1.56 19.02
N GLY A 140 7.16 2.08 19.95
CA GLY A 140 7.40 1.94 21.41
C GLY A 140 8.56 2.79 21.96
N HIS A 141 9.18 3.63 21.14
CA HIS A 141 10.32 4.45 21.53
C HIS A 141 9.85 5.78 22.17
N ARG A 142 10.44 6.15 23.32
CA ARG A 142 10.21 7.45 23.98
C ARG A 142 11.51 8.24 24.09
N LEU A 143 11.50 9.49 23.62
CA LEU A 143 12.58 10.43 23.90
C LEU A 143 12.43 10.94 25.33
N ALA A 144 13.44 10.71 26.18
CA ALA A 144 13.42 11.17 27.57
C ALA A 144 13.40 12.70 27.65
N LYS A 145 12.39 13.28 28.30
CA LYS A 145 12.43 14.66 28.79
C LYS A 145 13.23 14.67 30.10
N GLY A 146 14.40 15.32 30.09
CA GLY A 146 15.27 15.39 31.27
C GLY A 146 16.37 14.33 31.29
N GLY A 147 17.46 14.60 31.99
CA GLY A 147 18.71 13.83 32.05
C GLY A 147 18.54 12.35 32.40
N ALA A 148 18.63 11.46 31.41
CA ALA A 148 19.16 10.10 31.53
C ALA A 148 19.17 9.47 30.13
N ASN A 149 20.20 8.66 29.85
CA ASN A 149 20.37 7.88 28.63
C ASN A 149 19.10 7.10 28.26
N LEU A 150 18.80 7.06 26.96
CA LEU A 150 17.79 6.19 26.37
C LEU A 150 18.12 4.73 26.73
N LYS A 151 17.36 4.12 27.65
CA LYS A 151 17.29 2.66 27.76
C LYS A 151 16.22 2.18 26.78
N ILE A 152 16.66 1.41 25.80
CA ILE A 152 15.79 0.56 24.99
C ILE A 152 15.37 -0.59 25.90
N THR A 153 14.08 -0.67 26.22
CA THR A 153 13.43 -1.89 26.71
C THR A 153 12.43 -2.33 25.66
#